data_AF-A0A3S4X5N3-F1
#
_entry.id   AF-A0A3S4X5N3-F1
#
_cell.length_a   1.000
_cell.length_b   1.000
_cell.length_c   1.000
_cell.angle_alpha   90.00
_cell.angle_beta   90.00
_cell.angle_gamma   90.00
#
_symmetry.space_group_name_H-M   'P 1'
#
loop_
_entity.id
_entity.type
_entity.pdbx_description
1 polymer ?
#
loop_
_entity_poly.entity_id
_entity_poly.type
_entity_poly.pdbx_seq_one_letter_code
_entity_poly.pdbx_strand_id
1 'polypeptide(L)'
;MEFIEAKHFTKGRQGKTISQIIIHWWGDPATNPTHDGVVTWFRTGGGNNSAHYVVSAGRVTQMVADEDTAWHAGNWDTNLTSIGIEISPYATEADKHEAGKLISRLYAKYGRLPLKGHKDVSNRPTACPGIYDDPERVLGPYIKQKPTQGENIMVRMSSPAVGRVSSEYGWRPRLNRWIPRMLHAGIDIANKTGTPVHAAYAGTVEKAGWNIVPGRTGNGILIRNPDGEKQYYGHLSAIQVRVGQKVALGQQIGLMGATGRVTGPHLHFECWDQRGKTRNPRIDFASHGVRPGAAPVIPAKAPAPSQVAPGDLNRDGKVSYYEYAIDGVAGVETIKGLQRFLRDRGYYSRAIDGKTGHYTWLGWQKWLRSRGFYPASRFALDGQLGYWTIYETQRYFQSLGQYQGFVVDGKAGKETIKALQRVLATTKRSK
;
A
#
# COMPACT_ATOMS: atom_id res chain seq x y z
N MET A 1 -16.90 -0.05 -2.18
CA MET A 1 -17.69 -1.09 -1.52
C MET A 1 -19.02 -1.13 -2.24
N GLU A 2 -19.32 -2.26 -2.82
CA GLU A 2 -20.58 -2.56 -3.52
C GLU A 2 -21.49 -3.37 -2.57
N PHE A 3 -22.81 -3.21 -2.68
CA PHE A 3 -23.78 -4.01 -1.92
C PHE A 3 -24.54 -4.94 -2.86
N ILE A 4 -24.51 -6.24 -2.59
CA ILE A 4 -25.18 -7.29 -3.36
C ILE A 4 -25.84 -8.24 -2.36
N GLU A 5 -27.16 -8.16 -2.19
CA GLU A 5 -27.86 -8.91 -1.13
C GLU A 5 -27.71 -10.44 -1.27
N ALA A 6 -27.35 -11.10 -0.17
CA ALA A 6 -27.32 -12.56 -0.08
C ALA A 6 -28.74 -13.14 -0.01
N LYS A 7 -28.90 -14.38 -0.51
CA LYS A 7 -30.19 -15.11 -0.48
C LYS A 7 -30.65 -15.46 0.93
N HIS A 8 -29.71 -15.76 1.82
CA HIS A 8 -29.99 -16.31 3.15
C HIS A 8 -29.49 -15.36 4.24
N PHE A 9 -30.40 -14.69 4.93
CA PHE A 9 -30.13 -13.91 6.13
C PHE A 9 -31.42 -13.72 6.92
N THR A 10 -31.31 -13.21 8.15
CA THR A 10 -32.48 -12.83 8.95
C THR A 10 -32.45 -11.34 9.22
N LYS A 11 -33.57 -10.66 9.00
CA LYS A 11 -33.67 -9.22 9.28
C LYS A 11 -33.56 -8.95 10.77
N GLY A 12 -32.77 -7.95 11.13
CA GLY A 12 -32.48 -7.58 12.51
C GLY A 12 -31.64 -8.60 13.27
N ARG A 13 -31.36 -8.28 14.54
CA ARG A 13 -30.51 -9.05 15.47
C ARG A 13 -31.21 -9.44 16.77
N GLN A 14 -32.56 -9.43 16.78
CA GLN A 14 -33.36 -9.80 17.96
C GLN A 14 -32.96 -9.05 19.25
N GLY A 15 -32.65 -7.75 19.12
CA GLY A 15 -32.21 -6.91 20.24
C GLY A 15 -30.76 -7.15 20.70
N LYS A 16 -30.01 -8.05 20.07
CA LYS A 16 -28.59 -8.27 20.34
C LYS A 16 -27.72 -7.24 19.62
N THR A 17 -26.60 -6.89 20.23
CA THR A 17 -25.60 -5.99 19.67
C THR A 17 -24.44 -6.77 19.05
N ILE A 18 -23.78 -6.14 18.07
CA ILE A 18 -22.53 -6.66 17.50
C ILE A 18 -21.44 -6.57 18.57
N SER A 19 -20.80 -7.70 18.88
CA SER A 19 -19.75 -7.80 19.89
C SER A 19 -18.46 -8.43 19.39
N GLN A 20 -18.43 -9.00 18.17
CA GLN A 20 -17.24 -9.66 17.61
C GLN A 20 -17.24 -9.69 16.08
N ILE A 21 -16.06 -9.90 15.49
CA ILE A 21 -15.86 -10.12 14.05
C ILE A 21 -15.36 -11.55 13.86
N ILE A 22 -16.01 -12.31 12.98
CA ILE A 22 -15.60 -13.68 12.64
C ILE A 22 -15.00 -13.68 11.25
N ILE A 23 -13.73 -14.07 11.16
CA ILE A 23 -13.03 -14.25 9.89
C ILE A 23 -13.25 -15.67 9.41
N HIS A 24 -13.56 -15.75 8.11
CA HIS A 24 -13.71 -16.98 7.37
C HIS A 24 -12.74 -16.98 6.20
N TRP A 25 -12.37 -18.18 5.78
CA TRP A 25 -11.89 -18.39 4.42
C TRP A 25 -12.99 -19.10 3.63
N TRP A 26 -13.09 -18.81 2.34
CA TRP A 26 -14.04 -19.55 1.52
C TRP A 26 -13.39 -20.79 0.92
N GLY A 27 -14.12 -21.90 0.96
CA GLY A 27 -13.83 -23.13 0.21
C GLY A 27 -12.51 -23.81 0.56
N ASP A 28 -12.22 -24.88 -0.19
CA ASP A 28 -10.90 -25.51 -0.20
C ASP A 28 -9.97 -24.67 -1.09
N PRO A 29 -8.80 -24.23 -0.61
CA PRO A 29 -7.79 -23.57 -1.44
C PRO A 29 -7.59 -24.27 -2.79
N ALA A 30 -7.54 -25.60 -2.83
CA ALA A 30 -7.32 -26.39 -4.04
C ALA A 30 -8.37 -26.17 -5.16
N THR A 31 -9.54 -25.62 -4.82
CA THR A 31 -10.65 -25.39 -5.76
C THR A 31 -10.73 -23.95 -6.30
N ASN A 32 -9.89 -23.05 -5.78
CA ASN A 32 -9.68 -21.63 -6.16
C ASN A 32 -10.92 -20.85 -6.68
N PRO A 33 -11.99 -20.71 -5.89
CA PRO A 33 -13.14 -19.90 -6.30
C PRO A 33 -12.81 -18.39 -6.28
N THR A 34 -13.33 -17.68 -7.27
CA THR A 34 -13.10 -16.24 -7.47
C THR A 34 -14.00 -15.38 -6.57
N HIS A 35 -13.69 -14.09 -6.43
CA HIS A 35 -14.55 -13.13 -5.72
C HIS A 35 -16.02 -13.21 -6.20
N ASP A 36 -16.22 -13.15 -7.52
CA ASP A 36 -17.54 -13.19 -8.13
C ASP A 36 -18.21 -14.57 -7.97
N GLY A 37 -17.41 -15.65 -7.96
CA GLY A 37 -17.92 -17.00 -7.68
C GLY A 37 -18.50 -17.10 -6.27
N VAL A 38 -17.82 -16.56 -5.26
CA VAL A 38 -18.29 -16.57 -3.86
C VAL A 38 -19.51 -15.67 -3.67
N VAL A 39 -19.48 -14.46 -4.24
CA VAL A 39 -20.64 -13.55 -4.25
C VAL A 39 -21.86 -14.21 -4.92
N THR A 40 -21.66 -14.85 -6.07
CA THR A 40 -22.72 -15.58 -6.78
C THR A 40 -23.25 -16.73 -5.95
N TRP A 41 -22.37 -17.49 -5.29
CA TRP A 41 -22.78 -18.58 -4.40
C TRP A 41 -23.70 -18.10 -3.27
N PHE A 42 -23.34 -17.03 -2.56
CA PHE A 42 -24.21 -16.49 -1.50
C PHE A 42 -25.50 -15.85 -2.02
N ARG A 43 -25.50 -15.36 -3.26
CA ARG A 43 -26.68 -14.72 -3.88
C ARG A 43 -27.66 -15.72 -4.48
N THR A 44 -27.19 -16.79 -5.11
CA THR A 44 -28.03 -17.69 -5.92
C THR A 44 -27.79 -19.17 -5.67
N GLY A 45 -26.76 -19.55 -4.89
CA GLY A 45 -26.41 -20.94 -4.63
C GLY A 45 -27.43 -21.72 -3.79
N GLY A 46 -27.09 -23.00 -3.55
CA GLY A 46 -27.96 -23.98 -2.86
C GLY A 46 -27.69 -24.16 -1.37
N GLY A 47 -26.68 -23.49 -0.79
CA GLY A 47 -26.35 -23.60 0.64
C GLY A 47 -27.13 -22.61 1.52
N ASN A 48 -27.48 -23.01 2.74
CA ASN A 48 -28.10 -22.14 3.76
C ASN A 48 -27.04 -21.35 4.54
N ASN A 49 -26.21 -20.57 3.86
CA ASN A 49 -25.18 -19.76 4.49
C ASN A 49 -25.00 -18.40 3.79
N SER A 50 -24.40 -17.47 4.52
CA SER A 50 -24.05 -16.12 4.04
C SER A 50 -23.02 -15.50 4.95
N ALA A 51 -22.38 -14.42 4.50
CA ALA A 51 -21.53 -13.55 5.31
C ALA A 51 -21.98 -12.09 5.15
N HIS A 52 -21.48 -11.20 6.00
CA HIS A 52 -21.75 -9.76 5.83
C HIS A 52 -20.87 -9.18 4.73
N TYR A 53 -19.63 -9.66 4.61
CA TYR A 53 -18.65 -9.13 3.68
C TYR A 53 -17.86 -10.24 2.98
N VAL A 54 -17.50 -10.01 1.72
CA VAL A 54 -16.55 -10.80 0.94
C VAL A 54 -15.37 -9.90 0.55
N VAL A 55 -14.14 -10.38 0.77
CA VAL A 55 -12.90 -9.64 0.49
C VAL A 55 -11.96 -10.49 -0.36
N SER A 56 -11.75 -10.06 -1.62
CA SER A 56 -10.61 -10.44 -2.45
C SER A 56 -10.51 -9.57 -3.70
N ALA A 57 -9.51 -9.82 -4.55
CA ALA A 57 -9.26 -9.05 -5.77
C ALA A 57 -9.13 -7.54 -5.53
N GLY A 58 -8.60 -7.14 -4.37
CA GLY A 58 -8.42 -5.76 -3.94
C GLY A 58 -9.74 -5.01 -3.72
N ARG A 59 -10.83 -5.71 -3.43
CA ARG A 59 -12.16 -5.10 -3.22
C ARG A 59 -12.97 -5.77 -2.13
N VAL A 60 -13.99 -5.06 -1.67
CA VAL A 60 -14.96 -5.49 -0.66
C VAL A 60 -16.38 -5.40 -1.22
N THR A 61 -17.11 -6.50 -1.13
CA THR A 61 -18.55 -6.60 -1.42
C THR A 61 -19.29 -6.86 -0.12
N GLN A 62 -20.29 -6.04 0.20
CA GLN A 62 -21.18 -6.27 1.32
C GLN A 62 -22.38 -7.09 0.84
N MET A 63 -22.66 -8.19 1.54
CA MET A 63 -23.67 -9.17 1.17
C MET A 63 -24.89 -9.13 2.10
N VAL A 64 -24.69 -8.82 3.37
CA VAL A 64 -25.74 -8.63 4.37
C VAL A 64 -25.46 -7.32 5.10
N ALA A 65 -26.51 -6.51 5.33
CA ALA A 65 -26.40 -5.27 6.08
C ALA A 65 -25.92 -5.56 7.53
N ASP A 66 -25.19 -4.64 8.16
CA ASP A 66 -24.63 -4.92 9.50
C ASP A 66 -25.73 -5.14 10.55
N GLU A 67 -26.85 -4.43 10.40
CA GLU A 67 -28.05 -4.50 11.24
C GLU A 67 -28.81 -5.82 11.13
N ASP A 68 -28.56 -6.59 10.07
CA ASP A 68 -29.17 -7.88 9.81
C ASP A 68 -28.23 -9.03 10.21
N THR A 69 -28.76 -10.24 10.30
CA THR A 69 -28.05 -11.43 10.77
C THR A 69 -27.67 -12.34 9.59
N ALA A 70 -26.39 -12.36 9.22
CA ALA A 70 -25.87 -13.34 8.27
C ALA A 70 -25.70 -14.74 8.91
N TRP A 71 -25.83 -15.78 8.10
CA TRP A 71 -25.78 -17.18 8.55
C TRP A 71 -24.40 -17.79 8.28
N HIS A 72 -23.39 -17.44 9.10
CA HIS A 72 -21.99 -17.82 8.83
C HIS A 72 -21.34 -18.72 9.89
N ALA A 73 -21.74 -18.65 11.16
CA ALA A 73 -20.97 -19.26 12.25
C ALA A 73 -21.34 -20.72 12.55
N GLY A 74 -22.46 -21.23 12.03
CA GLY A 74 -23.02 -22.52 12.45
C GLY A 74 -23.64 -22.51 13.86
N ASN A 75 -23.51 -21.40 14.58
CA ASN A 75 -24.07 -21.12 15.89
C ASN A 75 -24.95 -19.86 15.82
N TRP A 76 -26.22 -19.99 16.18
CA TRP A 76 -27.20 -18.91 16.06
C TRP A 76 -26.88 -17.69 16.95
N ASP A 77 -26.47 -17.91 18.20
CA ASP A 77 -26.09 -16.81 19.10
C ASP A 77 -24.88 -16.04 18.59
N THR A 78 -23.94 -16.75 17.94
CA THR A 78 -22.80 -16.11 17.29
C THR A 78 -23.24 -15.32 16.07
N ASN A 79 -24.15 -15.86 15.23
CA ASN A 79 -24.69 -15.12 14.09
C ASN A 79 -25.34 -13.79 14.54
N LEU A 80 -26.16 -13.81 15.58
CA LEU A 80 -26.85 -12.61 16.11
C LEU A 80 -25.88 -11.53 16.61
N THR A 81 -24.69 -11.91 17.07
CA THR A 81 -23.75 -11.02 17.78
C THR A 81 -22.50 -10.68 16.99
N SER A 82 -22.38 -11.12 15.73
CA SER A 82 -21.11 -10.96 15.00
C SER A 82 -21.24 -10.49 13.57
N ILE A 83 -20.13 -9.97 13.04
CA ILE A 83 -19.94 -9.67 11.63
C ILE A 83 -19.03 -10.74 11.01
N GLY A 84 -19.58 -11.59 10.15
CA GLY A 84 -18.82 -12.53 9.32
C GLY A 84 -18.16 -11.88 8.12
N ILE A 85 -16.84 -12.07 7.96
CA ILE A 85 -16.05 -11.61 6.81
C ILE A 85 -15.41 -12.82 6.13
N GLU A 86 -15.75 -13.03 4.87
CA GLU A 86 -15.18 -14.06 3.99
C GLU A 86 -13.97 -13.50 3.26
N ILE A 87 -12.83 -14.15 3.42
CA ILE A 87 -11.55 -13.73 2.83
C ILE A 87 -11.00 -14.85 1.96
N SER A 88 -10.39 -14.50 0.83
CA SER A 88 -9.76 -15.52 -0.02
C SER A 88 -8.70 -16.31 0.77
N PRO A 89 -8.66 -17.65 0.66
CA PRO A 89 -7.55 -18.44 1.17
C PRO A 89 -6.21 -18.07 0.50
N TYR A 90 -6.24 -17.31 -0.59
CA TYR A 90 -5.08 -16.78 -1.31
C TYR A 90 -4.96 -15.26 -1.22
N ALA A 91 -5.51 -14.64 -0.15
CA ALA A 91 -5.58 -13.19 -0.06
C ALA A 91 -4.22 -12.54 -0.30
N THR A 92 -4.19 -11.68 -1.29
CA THR A 92 -3.06 -10.82 -1.60
C THR A 92 -2.91 -9.74 -0.53
N GLU A 93 -1.78 -9.03 -0.56
CA GLU A 93 -1.61 -7.87 0.32
C GLU A 93 -2.68 -6.79 0.11
N ALA A 94 -3.15 -6.62 -1.13
CA ALA A 94 -4.26 -5.72 -1.43
C ALA A 94 -5.55 -6.18 -0.71
N ASP A 95 -5.81 -7.49 -0.68
CA ASP A 95 -6.98 -8.07 0.00
C ASP A 95 -6.90 -7.89 1.51
N LYS A 96 -5.73 -8.12 2.11
CA LYS A 96 -5.52 -7.88 3.55
C LYS A 96 -5.62 -6.40 3.91
N HIS A 97 -5.15 -5.50 3.04
CA HIS A 97 -5.36 -4.06 3.20
C HIS A 97 -6.83 -3.66 3.13
N GLU A 98 -7.60 -4.23 2.20
CA GLU A 98 -9.04 -3.99 2.12
C GLU A 98 -9.81 -4.58 3.31
N ALA A 99 -9.42 -5.77 3.79
CA ALA A 99 -9.94 -6.34 5.03
C ALA A 99 -9.62 -5.45 6.23
N GLY A 100 -8.37 -4.98 6.36
CA GLY A 100 -7.97 -4.05 7.42
C GLY A 100 -8.74 -2.72 7.40
N LYS A 101 -8.96 -2.13 6.21
CA LYS A 101 -9.80 -0.93 6.04
C LYS A 101 -11.26 -1.19 6.40
N LEU A 102 -11.80 -2.36 6.05
CA LEU A 102 -13.14 -2.79 6.44
C LEU A 102 -13.24 -2.89 7.97
N ILE A 103 -12.31 -3.59 8.60
CA ILE A 103 -12.32 -3.83 10.04
C ILE A 103 -12.10 -2.53 10.83
N SER A 104 -11.23 -1.62 10.37
CA SER A 104 -11.11 -0.28 10.96
C SER A 104 -12.43 0.52 10.87
N ARG A 105 -13.23 0.36 9.81
CA ARG A 105 -14.55 1.01 9.71
C ARG A 105 -15.57 0.39 10.66
N LEU A 106 -15.57 -0.93 10.80
CA LEU A 106 -16.39 -1.63 11.79
C LEU A 106 -16.01 -1.20 13.21
N TYR A 107 -14.71 -1.07 13.51
CA TYR A 107 -14.23 -0.54 14.79
C TYR A 107 -14.68 0.89 15.06
N ALA A 108 -14.69 1.74 14.03
CA ALA A 108 -15.17 3.11 14.16
C ALA A 108 -16.69 3.17 14.45
N LYS A 109 -17.46 2.21 13.91
CA LYS A 109 -18.93 2.15 14.05
C LYS A 109 -19.38 1.48 15.34
N TYR A 110 -18.70 0.42 15.77
CA TYR A 110 -19.13 -0.46 16.86
C TYR A 110 -18.17 -0.53 18.06
N GLY A 111 -17.07 0.22 18.01
CA GLY A 111 -15.97 0.08 18.97
C GLY A 111 -15.03 -1.09 18.62
N ARG A 112 -13.94 -1.26 19.36
CA ARG A 112 -13.00 -2.36 19.12
C ARG A 112 -13.69 -3.69 19.42
N LEU A 113 -13.83 -4.54 18.40
CA LEU A 113 -14.43 -5.87 18.49
C LEU A 113 -13.32 -6.94 18.46
N PRO A 114 -13.40 -8.02 19.23
CA PRO A 114 -12.49 -9.14 19.07
C PRO A 114 -12.57 -9.74 17.66
N LEU A 115 -11.42 -10.03 17.04
CA LEU A 115 -11.33 -10.83 15.83
C LEU A 115 -11.13 -12.29 16.19
N LYS A 116 -11.98 -13.16 15.67
CA LYS A 116 -11.92 -14.61 15.90
C LYS A 116 -12.00 -15.37 14.58
N GLY A 117 -11.38 -16.55 14.54
CA GLY A 117 -11.57 -17.48 13.45
C GLY A 117 -12.89 -18.24 13.60
N HIS A 118 -13.43 -18.75 12.50
CA HIS A 118 -14.65 -19.56 12.54
C HIS A 118 -14.52 -20.78 13.47
N LYS A 119 -13.37 -21.46 13.46
CA LYS A 119 -13.07 -22.58 14.38
C LYS A 119 -13.23 -22.23 15.86
N ASP A 120 -13.04 -20.97 16.25
CA ASP A 120 -13.08 -20.53 17.65
C ASP A 120 -14.50 -20.33 18.17
N VAL A 121 -15.50 -20.35 17.28
CA VAL A 121 -16.91 -20.05 17.60
C VAL A 121 -17.90 -21.08 17.04
N SER A 122 -17.44 -21.96 16.15
CA SER A 122 -18.26 -23.01 15.55
C SER A 122 -18.58 -24.11 16.57
N ASN A 123 -19.84 -24.54 16.61
CA ASN A 123 -20.28 -25.74 17.36
C ASN A 123 -20.04 -27.04 16.58
N ARG A 124 -19.47 -26.95 15.36
CA ARG A 124 -19.10 -28.08 14.51
C ARG A 124 -17.62 -28.02 14.17
N PRO A 125 -16.90 -29.15 14.13
CA PRO A 125 -15.52 -29.19 13.64
C PRO A 125 -15.43 -28.57 12.25
N THR A 126 -14.50 -27.63 12.08
CA THR A 126 -14.28 -26.92 10.81
C THR A 126 -12.81 -26.62 10.62
N ALA A 127 -12.34 -26.71 9.38
CA ALA A 127 -11.00 -26.26 8.99
C ALA A 127 -10.95 -24.73 8.79
N CYS A 128 -12.11 -24.06 8.74
CA CYS A 128 -12.21 -22.60 8.63
C CYS A 128 -11.72 -21.95 9.94
N PRO A 129 -10.86 -20.92 9.89
CA PRO A 129 -10.55 -20.08 8.73
C PRO A 129 -9.25 -20.43 7.98
N GLY A 130 -8.74 -21.64 8.16
CA GLY A 130 -7.53 -22.13 7.50
C GLY A 130 -6.31 -21.29 7.82
N ILE A 131 -5.69 -20.67 6.80
CA ILE A 131 -4.48 -19.85 6.98
C ILE A 131 -4.68 -18.58 7.82
N TYR A 132 -5.93 -18.20 8.13
CA TYR A 132 -6.27 -17.10 9.05
C TYR A 132 -6.60 -17.61 10.45
N ASP A 133 -6.03 -18.74 10.84
CA ASP A 133 -6.25 -19.41 12.13
C ASP A 133 -6.03 -18.51 13.36
N ASP A 134 -5.22 -17.46 13.21
CA ASP A 134 -5.09 -16.32 14.10
C ASP A 134 -5.35 -15.02 13.32
N PRO A 135 -6.60 -14.54 13.27
CA PRO A 135 -6.95 -13.37 12.50
C PRO A 135 -6.31 -12.07 12.98
N GLU A 136 -6.05 -11.90 14.28
CA GLU A 136 -5.41 -10.70 14.80
C GLU A 136 -3.94 -10.66 14.34
N ARG A 137 -3.24 -11.80 14.34
CA ARG A 137 -1.89 -11.88 13.79
C ARG A 137 -1.84 -11.58 12.29
N VAL A 138 -2.80 -12.10 11.51
CA VAL A 138 -2.78 -11.97 10.05
C VAL A 138 -3.33 -10.62 9.56
N LEU A 139 -4.40 -10.10 10.19
CA LEU A 139 -5.08 -8.88 9.74
C LEU A 139 -4.80 -7.68 10.64
N GLY A 140 -4.43 -7.88 11.90
CA GLY A 140 -4.06 -6.81 12.86
C GLY A 140 -3.11 -5.76 12.30
N PRO A 141 -2.02 -6.13 11.58
CA PRO A 141 -1.11 -5.16 10.97
C PRO A 141 -1.76 -4.24 9.92
N TYR A 142 -2.88 -4.65 9.34
CA TYR A 142 -3.64 -3.88 8.33
C TYR A 142 -4.78 -3.07 8.96
N ILE A 143 -5.13 -3.35 10.21
CA ILE A 143 -6.18 -2.68 10.98
C ILE A 143 -5.55 -1.46 11.67
N LYS A 144 -5.77 -0.26 11.12
CA LYS A 144 -5.30 0.98 11.75
C LYS A 144 -6.09 1.20 13.05
N GLN A 145 -5.42 1.04 14.19
CA GLN A 145 -5.95 1.43 15.50
C GLN A 145 -5.83 2.95 15.67
N LYS A 146 -6.75 3.59 16.42
CA LYS A 146 -6.60 5.00 16.82
C LYS A 146 -5.24 5.21 17.49
N PRO A 147 -4.56 6.35 17.28
CA PRO A 147 -3.21 6.56 17.78
C PRO A 147 -3.20 6.70 19.30
N THR A 148 -2.37 5.91 19.98
CA THR A 148 -1.86 6.25 21.31
C THR A 148 -0.96 7.47 21.17
N GLN A 149 -1.16 8.46 22.05
CA GLN A 149 -0.37 9.68 22.07
C GLN A 149 1.12 9.34 22.26
N GLY A 150 1.98 9.76 21.34
CA GLY A 150 3.44 9.75 21.55
C GLY A 150 4.33 9.45 20.35
N GLU A 151 3.85 8.81 19.27
CA GLU A 151 4.71 8.46 18.13
C GLU A 151 4.33 9.21 16.85
N ASN A 152 4.98 10.36 16.64
CA ASN A 152 4.90 11.12 15.39
C ASN A 152 5.81 10.49 14.32
N ILE A 153 5.20 9.91 13.29
CA ILE A 153 5.23 10.29 11.85
C ILE A 153 4.95 9.02 11.03
N MET A 154 3.68 8.80 10.69
CA MET A 154 3.31 8.02 9.50
C MET A 154 2.15 8.70 8.77
N VAL A 155 2.38 9.90 8.25
CA VAL A 155 1.41 10.50 7.33
C VAL A 155 1.79 10.14 5.91
N ARG A 156 1.12 9.11 5.35
CA ARG A 156 1.25 8.69 3.95
C ARG A 156 0.40 9.55 3.01
N MET A 157 0.20 10.84 3.26
CA MET A 157 -0.35 11.84 2.34
C MET A 157 -0.15 13.20 2.99
N SER A 158 -0.01 14.29 2.25
CA SER A 158 0.02 15.63 2.81
C SER A 158 -0.99 16.54 2.13
N SER A 159 -1.46 17.55 2.83
CA SER A 159 -2.25 18.59 2.18
C SER A 159 -1.34 19.32 1.20
N PRO A 160 -1.74 19.49 -0.08
CA PRO A 160 -0.85 20.04 -1.09
C PRO A 160 -0.72 21.56 -1.00
N ALA A 161 -1.64 22.24 -0.31
CA ALA A 161 -1.57 23.67 -0.05
C ALA A 161 -2.40 24.02 1.18
N VAL A 162 -2.01 25.11 1.86
CA VAL A 162 -2.87 25.75 2.86
C VAL A 162 -3.98 26.49 2.16
N GLY A 163 -5.22 26.35 2.62
CA GLY A 163 -6.34 27.11 2.09
C GLY A 163 -7.71 26.62 2.55
N ARG A 164 -8.75 27.29 2.06
CA ARG A 164 -10.14 26.84 2.25
C ARG A 164 -10.52 25.94 1.08
N VAL A 165 -11.19 24.82 1.33
CA VAL A 165 -11.82 24.08 0.24
C VAL A 165 -12.98 24.91 -0.32
N SER A 166 -12.88 25.33 -1.58
CA SER A 166 -13.89 26.11 -2.28
C SER A 166 -14.82 25.26 -3.14
N SER A 167 -14.39 24.07 -3.56
CA SER A 167 -15.22 23.14 -4.34
C SER A 167 -14.83 21.69 -4.08
N GLU A 168 -15.82 20.82 -3.93
CA GLU A 168 -15.64 19.38 -3.72
C GLU A 168 -15.59 18.60 -5.04
N TYR A 169 -15.03 17.40 -4.99
CA TYR A 169 -15.17 16.41 -6.07
C TYR A 169 -16.64 16.03 -6.26
N GLY A 170 -17.07 15.89 -7.52
CA GLY A 170 -18.40 15.35 -7.85
C GLY A 170 -19.13 16.09 -8.95
N TRP A 171 -20.33 15.62 -9.26
CA TRP A 171 -21.16 16.21 -10.31
C TRP A 171 -21.69 17.57 -9.90
N ARG A 172 -21.41 18.59 -10.70
CA ARG A 172 -22.01 19.91 -10.50
C ARG A 172 -23.49 19.88 -10.93
N PRO A 173 -24.37 20.66 -10.26
CA PRO A 173 -25.75 20.84 -10.69
C PRO A 173 -25.82 21.29 -12.15
N ARG A 174 -26.87 20.90 -12.86
CA ARG A 174 -27.09 21.39 -14.23
C ARG A 174 -27.40 22.88 -14.16
N LEU A 175 -26.77 23.67 -15.01
CA LEU A 175 -27.13 25.09 -15.17
C LEU A 175 -28.50 25.21 -15.85
N ASN A 176 -28.80 24.33 -16.82
CA ASN A 176 -30.13 24.13 -17.40
C ASN A 176 -30.23 22.72 -18.05
N ARG A 177 -31.42 22.35 -18.57
CA ARG A 177 -31.71 21.01 -19.13
C ARG A 177 -30.84 20.64 -20.36
N TRP A 178 -30.30 21.62 -21.07
CA TRP A 178 -29.57 21.45 -22.33
C TRP A 178 -28.05 21.37 -22.15
N ILE A 179 -27.54 21.71 -20.97
CA ILE A 179 -26.10 21.64 -20.65
C ILE A 179 -25.81 20.33 -19.89
N PRO A 180 -24.93 19.46 -20.39
CA PRO A 180 -24.51 18.25 -19.69
C PRO A 180 -23.97 18.56 -18.30
N ARG A 181 -24.23 17.69 -17.32
CA ARG A 181 -23.60 17.80 -16.00
C ARG A 181 -22.08 17.75 -16.17
N MET A 182 -21.36 18.66 -15.54
CA MET A 182 -19.90 18.65 -15.52
C MET A 182 -19.42 18.00 -14.23
N LEU A 183 -18.61 16.95 -14.37
CA LEU A 183 -17.91 16.32 -13.25
C LEU A 183 -16.74 17.22 -12.84
N HIS A 184 -16.70 17.60 -11.57
CA HIS A 184 -15.49 18.15 -10.96
C HIS A 184 -14.60 16.99 -10.51
N ALA A 185 -13.51 16.76 -11.24
CA ALA A 185 -12.66 15.58 -11.11
C ALA A 185 -11.63 15.64 -9.96
N GLY A 186 -11.70 16.71 -9.15
CA GLY A 186 -10.79 16.98 -8.05
C GLY A 186 -11.43 17.80 -6.94
N ILE A 187 -10.60 18.38 -6.08
CA ILE A 187 -10.97 19.31 -5.01
C ILE A 187 -10.25 20.64 -5.25
N ASP A 188 -10.95 21.75 -5.03
CA ASP A 188 -10.38 23.09 -5.19
C ASP A 188 -10.02 23.66 -3.81
N ILE A 189 -8.75 24.01 -3.63
CA ILE A 189 -8.24 24.64 -2.41
C ILE A 189 -7.90 26.10 -2.73
N ALA A 190 -8.72 27.02 -2.26
CA ALA A 190 -8.59 28.46 -2.50
C ALA A 190 -7.64 29.12 -1.49
N ASN A 191 -6.70 29.90 -2.02
CA ASN A 191 -5.84 30.83 -1.31
C ASN A 191 -5.28 31.87 -2.30
N LYS A 192 -4.39 32.77 -1.87
CA LYS A 192 -3.79 33.81 -2.73
C LYS A 192 -2.86 33.20 -3.78
N THR A 193 -2.79 33.80 -4.97
CA THR A 193 -1.72 33.53 -5.95
C THR A 193 -0.35 33.61 -5.28
N GLY A 194 0.55 32.68 -5.61
CA GLY A 194 1.87 32.58 -4.97
C GLY A 194 1.90 31.70 -3.72
N THR A 195 0.75 31.21 -3.22
CA THR A 195 0.74 30.24 -2.12
C THR A 195 1.54 28.99 -2.51
N PRO A 196 2.52 28.53 -1.71
CA PRO A 196 3.29 27.33 -2.01
C PRO A 196 2.43 26.08 -2.19
N VAL A 197 2.68 25.34 -3.27
CA VAL A 197 2.05 24.04 -3.56
C VAL A 197 3.10 22.94 -3.38
N HIS A 198 2.73 21.90 -2.66
CA HIS A 198 3.59 20.80 -2.23
C HIS A 198 3.07 19.47 -2.74
N ALA A 199 3.98 18.51 -2.92
CA ALA A 199 3.63 17.16 -3.29
C ALA A 199 2.88 16.45 -2.15
N ALA A 200 1.61 16.08 -2.39
CA ALA A 200 0.78 15.35 -1.45
C ALA A 200 1.28 13.90 -1.23
N TYR A 201 2.08 13.33 -2.13
CA TYR A 201 2.89 12.13 -1.91
C TYR A 201 4.25 12.24 -2.57
N ALA A 202 5.22 11.44 -2.09
CA ALA A 202 6.45 11.19 -2.82
C ALA A 202 6.18 10.49 -4.16
N GLY A 203 6.98 10.81 -5.18
CA GLY A 203 6.79 10.25 -6.50
C GLY A 203 7.76 10.81 -7.53
N THR A 204 7.46 10.56 -8.81
CA THR A 204 8.20 11.09 -9.96
C THR A 204 7.27 11.97 -10.78
N VAL A 205 7.74 13.15 -11.19
CA VAL A 205 7.00 14.06 -12.07
C VAL A 205 6.88 13.42 -13.45
N GLU A 206 5.67 13.01 -13.82
CA GLU A 206 5.36 12.38 -15.12
C GLU A 206 5.12 13.42 -16.20
N LYS A 207 4.45 14.53 -15.84
CA LYS A 207 4.20 15.66 -16.75
C LYS A 207 4.26 16.98 -15.98
N ALA A 208 4.73 18.03 -16.62
CA ALA A 208 4.70 19.39 -16.11
C ALA A 208 4.62 20.37 -17.28
N GLY A 209 3.75 21.37 -17.20
CA GLY A 209 3.58 22.39 -18.26
C GLY A 209 2.13 22.83 -18.45
N TRP A 210 1.87 23.50 -19.57
CA TRP A 210 0.54 23.99 -19.94
C TRP A 210 -0.32 22.87 -20.54
N ASN A 211 -1.56 22.72 -20.07
CA ASN A 211 -2.56 21.77 -20.60
C ASN A 211 -2.05 20.32 -20.75
N ILE A 212 -1.23 19.85 -19.80
CA ILE A 212 -0.58 18.52 -19.86
C ILE A 212 -1.53 17.31 -19.77
N VAL A 213 -2.78 17.54 -19.38
CA VAL A 213 -3.82 16.53 -19.23
C VAL A 213 -5.07 16.97 -19.99
N PRO A 214 -5.67 16.11 -20.84
CA PRO A 214 -6.91 16.43 -21.55
C PRO A 214 -8.03 16.89 -20.60
N GLY A 215 -8.67 18.00 -20.97
CA GLY A 215 -9.74 18.62 -20.19
C GLY A 215 -9.29 19.44 -18.98
N ARG A 216 -7.98 19.50 -18.66
CA ARG A 216 -7.42 20.33 -17.60
C ARG A 216 -6.66 21.48 -18.26
N THR A 217 -6.90 22.70 -17.79
CA THR A 217 -6.37 23.91 -18.42
C THR A 217 -5.40 24.66 -17.53
N GLY A 218 -4.48 25.40 -18.15
CA GLY A 218 -3.44 26.16 -17.46
C GLY A 218 -2.20 25.32 -17.15
N ASN A 219 -1.32 25.87 -16.32
CA ASN A 219 -0.15 25.16 -15.85
C ASN A 219 -0.56 24.05 -14.87
N GLY A 220 0.04 22.88 -15.05
CA GLY A 220 -0.13 21.79 -14.12
C GLY A 220 1.08 20.87 -13.99
N ILE A 221 1.04 20.05 -12.95
CA ILE A 221 2.02 19.01 -12.64
C ILE A 221 1.24 17.70 -12.43
N LEU A 222 1.73 16.60 -13.00
CA LEU A 222 1.23 15.25 -12.75
C LEU A 222 2.36 14.43 -12.13
N ILE A 223 2.16 13.93 -10.91
CA ILE A 223 3.15 13.15 -10.16
C ILE A 223 2.64 11.73 -10.00
N ARG A 224 3.47 10.75 -10.34
CA ARG A 224 3.19 9.32 -10.17
C ARG A 224 3.94 8.77 -8.97
N ASN A 225 3.24 8.08 -8.06
CA ASN A 225 3.88 7.37 -6.94
C ASN A 225 4.40 5.98 -7.37
N PRO A 226 5.23 5.29 -6.56
CA PRO A 226 5.72 3.95 -6.90
C PRO A 226 4.62 2.91 -7.10
N ASP A 227 3.46 3.12 -6.46
CA ASP A 227 2.28 2.27 -6.59
C ASP A 227 1.50 2.56 -7.88
N GLY A 228 1.96 3.46 -8.75
CA GLY A 228 1.36 3.77 -10.06
C GLY A 228 0.18 4.73 -10.02
N GLU A 229 -0.28 5.15 -8.84
CA GLU A 229 -1.29 6.19 -8.67
C GLU A 229 -0.72 7.56 -9.03
N LYS A 230 -1.60 8.51 -9.37
CA LYS A 230 -1.18 9.85 -9.79
C LYS A 230 -1.89 10.94 -9.02
N GLN A 231 -1.21 12.08 -8.90
CA GLN A 231 -1.77 13.31 -8.39
C GLN A 231 -1.58 14.42 -9.40
N TYR A 232 -2.66 15.13 -9.69
CA TYR A 232 -2.64 16.30 -10.55
C TYR A 232 -2.76 17.58 -9.72
N TYR A 233 -1.95 18.58 -10.08
CA TYR A 233 -1.91 19.90 -9.46
C TYR A 233 -2.12 20.91 -10.57
N GLY A 234 -3.29 21.56 -10.61
CA GLY A 234 -3.68 22.46 -11.68
C GLY A 234 -3.68 23.94 -11.28
N HIS A 235 -3.78 24.79 -12.30
CA HIS A 235 -3.92 26.25 -12.21
C HIS A 235 -2.73 26.98 -11.59
N LEU A 236 -1.53 26.41 -11.70
CA LEU A 236 -0.32 26.94 -11.05
C LEU A 236 0.16 28.27 -11.69
N SER A 237 0.63 29.21 -10.89
CA SER A 237 1.31 30.42 -11.40
C SER A 237 2.76 30.13 -11.80
N ALA A 238 3.41 29.20 -11.10
CA ALA A 238 4.77 28.77 -11.39
C ALA A 238 4.92 27.26 -11.16
N ILE A 239 5.68 26.61 -12.04
CA ILE A 239 6.12 25.22 -11.91
C ILE A 239 7.59 25.25 -11.49
N GLN A 240 7.94 24.54 -10.42
CA GLN A 240 9.31 24.55 -9.84
C GLN A 240 9.98 23.18 -9.89
N VAL A 241 9.42 22.27 -10.70
CA VAL A 241 9.94 20.92 -10.91
C VAL A 241 9.96 20.59 -12.39
N ARG A 242 10.78 19.62 -12.79
CA ARG A 242 10.89 19.14 -14.18
C ARG A 242 10.40 17.71 -14.33
N VAL A 243 9.99 17.34 -15.54
CA VAL A 243 9.63 15.95 -15.87
C VAL A 243 10.80 15.01 -15.54
N GLY A 244 10.50 13.85 -14.97
CA GLY A 244 11.47 12.86 -14.49
C GLY A 244 12.05 13.16 -13.11
N GLN A 245 11.80 14.34 -12.53
CA GLN A 245 12.26 14.68 -11.18
C GLN A 245 11.54 13.82 -10.13
N LYS A 246 12.32 13.21 -9.23
CA LYS A 246 11.79 12.61 -8.01
C LYS A 246 11.49 13.71 -7.00
N VAL A 247 10.32 13.64 -6.39
CA VAL A 247 9.90 14.56 -5.33
C VAL A 247 9.60 13.79 -4.05
N ALA A 248 9.94 14.37 -2.91
CA ALA A 248 9.54 13.85 -1.60
C ALA A 248 8.12 14.28 -1.24
N LEU A 249 7.48 13.56 -0.31
CA LEU A 249 6.26 14.03 0.35
C LEU A 249 6.50 15.43 0.93
N GLY A 250 5.56 16.35 0.73
CA GLY A 250 5.66 17.70 1.28
C GLY A 250 6.74 18.58 0.65
N GLN A 251 7.43 18.11 -0.40
CA GLN A 251 8.33 18.95 -1.16
C GLN A 251 7.54 20.00 -1.95
N GLN A 252 7.96 21.27 -1.90
CA GLN A 252 7.38 22.31 -2.73
C GLN A 252 7.65 22.02 -4.22
N ILE A 253 6.61 22.06 -5.03
CA ILE A 253 6.64 21.72 -6.46
C ILE A 253 6.23 22.88 -7.38
N GLY A 254 5.61 23.91 -6.83
CA GLY A 254 5.15 25.07 -7.58
C GLY A 254 4.43 26.06 -6.70
N LEU A 255 3.80 27.04 -7.35
CA LEU A 255 3.03 28.10 -6.69
C LEU A 255 1.59 28.11 -7.21
N MET A 256 0.64 28.28 -6.31
CA MET A 256 -0.78 28.42 -6.63
C MET A 256 -1.00 29.61 -7.55
N GLY A 257 -1.94 29.52 -8.47
CA GLY A 257 -2.25 30.61 -9.39
C GLY A 257 -3.69 30.61 -9.82
N ALA A 258 -3.91 31.23 -10.97
CA ALA A 258 -5.20 31.34 -11.63
C ALA A 258 -5.06 31.14 -13.15
N THR A 259 -4.16 30.24 -13.58
CA THR A 259 -3.94 29.99 -15.02
C THR A 259 -4.97 29.01 -15.58
N GLY A 260 -5.39 29.22 -16.82
CA GLY A 260 -6.42 28.39 -17.47
C GLY A 260 -7.83 28.89 -17.17
N ARG A 261 -8.81 28.00 -17.29
CA ARG A 261 -10.23 28.34 -17.14
C ARG A 261 -10.64 28.31 -15.67
N VAL A 262 -10.46 29.42 -14.98
CA VAL A 262 -10.74 29.59 -13.53
C VAL A 262 -11.48 30.89 -13.25
N THR A 263 -12.15 30.98 -12.10
CA THR A 263 -12.85 32.19 -11.63
C THR A 263 -12.05 32.99 -10.59
N GLY A 264 -10.92 32.46 -10.13
CA GLY A 264 -10.04 33.09 -9.16
C GLY A 264 -8.92 32.15 -8.71
N PRO A 265 -7.96 32.64 -7.90
CA PRO A 265 -6.83 31.84 -7.46
C PRO A 265 -7.23 30.64 -6.59
N HIS A 266 -6.83 29.45 -7.02
CA HIS A 266 -6.99 28.19 -6.27
C HIS A 266 -6.05 27.10 -6.83
N LEU A 267 -5.81 26.07 -6.03
CA LEU A 267 -5.23 24.82 -6.50
C LEU A 267 -6.36 23.84 -6.83
N HIS A 268 -6.42 23.38 -8.08
CA HIS A 268 -7.21 22.20 -8.45
C HIS A 268 -6.38 20.94 -8.21
N PHE A 269 -6.80 20.08 -7.30
CA PHE A 269 -6.07 18.87 -6.91
C PHE A 269 -6.88 17.61 -7.21
N GLU A 270 -6.31 16.68 -7.97
CA GLU A 270 -6.96 15.40 -8.30
C GLU A 270 -6.12 14.21 -7.79
N CYS A 271 -6.80 13.14 -7.36
CA CYS A 271 -6.20 11.84 -7.04
C CYS A 271 -6.65 10.81 -8.09
N TRP A 272 -5.72 10.06 -8.66
CA TRP A 272 -5.97 9.12 -9.75
C TRP A 272 -5.50 7.73 -9.37
N ASP A 273 -6.28 6.71 -9.73
CA ASP A 273 -5.82 5.32 -9.61
C ASP A 273 -4.77 4.95 -10.69
N GLN A 274 -4.24 3.73 -10.57
CA GLN A 274 -3.25 3.17 -11.49
C GLN A 274 -3.74 3.11 -12.95
N ARG A 275 -5.05 3.07 -13.16
CA ARG A 275 -5.71 2.99 -14.48
C ARG A 275 -6.00 4.38 -15.04
N GLY A 276 -5.70 5.45 -14.30
CA GLY A 276 -5.90 6.84 -14.69
C GLY A 276 -7.31 7.38 -14.43
N LYS A 277 -8.13 6.68 -13.64
CA LYS A 277 -9.46 7.16 -13.25
C LYS A 277 -9.36 8.05 -12.01
N THR A 278 -10.05 9.18 -12.03
CA THR A 278 -10.11 10.11 -10.90
C THR A 278 -10.92 9.54 -9.74
N ARG A 279 -10.44 9.78 -8.52
CA ARG A 279 -11.07 9.44 -7.25
C ARG A 279 -11.42 10.70 -6.48
N ASN A 280 -12.28 10.56 -5.47
CA ASN A 280 -12.63 11.66 -4.59
C ASN A 280 -11.49 11.96 -3.60
N PRO A 281 -10.76 13.10 -3.74
CA PRO A 281 -9.63 13.41 -2.86
C PRO A 281 -10.03 13.58 -1.40
N ARG A 282 -11.30 13.93 -1.11
CA ARG A 282 -11.82 14.02 0.27
C ARG A 282 -11.70 12.67 1.00
N ILE A 283 -12.02 11.58 0.30
CA ILE A 283 -11.93 10.22 0.84
C ILE A 283 -10.46 9.82 0.98
N ASP A 284 -9.63 10.14 -0.02
CA ASP A 284 -8.18 9.88 0.06
C ASP A 284 -7.60 10.61 1.28
N PHE A 285 -7.76 11.93 1.42
CA PHE A 285 -7.28 12.69 2.57
C PHE A 285 -7.76 12.12 3.92
N ALA A 286 -9.04 11.81 4.04
CA ALA A 286 -9.61 11.23 5.27
C ALA A 286 -8.97 9.88 5.64
N SER A 287 -8.68 9.03 4.65
CA SER A 287 -8.03 7.72 4.87
C SER A 287 -6.58 7.83 5.38
N HIS A 288 -5.99 9.02 5.25
CA HIS A 288 -4.66 9.39 5.74
C HIS A 288 -4.68 10.33 6.96
N GLY A 289 -5.86 10.63 7.52
CA GLY A 289 -5.99 11.55 8.65
C GLY A 289 -5.63 13.00 8.32
N VAL A 290 -5.67 13.36 7.03
CA VAL A 290 -5.31 14.70 6.55
C VAL A 290 -6.58 15.51 6.29
N ARG A 291 -6.55 16.79 6.66
CA ARG A 291 -7.59 17.75 6.24
C ARG A 291 -7.13 18.48 4.97
N PRO A 292 -7.92 18.50 3.88
CA PRO A 292 -7.58 19.32 2.71
C PRO A 292 -7.54 20.80 3.09
N GLY A 293 -6.51 21.51 2.62
CA GLY A 293 -6.26 22.91 2.98
C GLY A 293 -5.51 23.13 4.31
N ALA A 294 -5.10 22.07 5.00
CA ALA A 294 -4.25 22.16 6.18
C ALA A 294 -2.78 22.48 5.84
N ALA A 295 -1.98 22.81 6.85
CA ALA A 295 -0.53 22.95 6.69
C ALA A 295 0.09 21.67 6.12
N PRO A 296 0.89 21.77 5.03
CA PRO A 296 1.65 20.65 4.52
C PRO A 296 2.62 20.12 5.58
N VAL A 297 2.68 18.79 5.71
CA VAL A 297 3.71 18.08 6.45
C VAL A 297 4.99 18.11 5.63
N ILE A 298 5.91 19.00 6.01
CA ILE A 298 7.24 19.10 5.40
C ILE A 298 8.16 18.14 6.18
N PRO A 299 8.73 17.10 5.56
CA PRO A 299 9.73 16.28 6.22
C PRO A 299 10.90 17.16 6.63
N ALA A 300 11.47 16.94 7.82
CA ALA A 300 12.72 17.59 8.21
C ALA A 300 13.76 17.40 7.09
N LYS A 301 14.43 18.49 6.72
CA LYS A 301 15.42 18.56 5.64
C LYS A 301 16.36 17.35 5.75
N ALA A 302 16.40 16.50 4.71
CA ALA A 302 17.36 15.41 4.64
C ALA A 302 18.78 16.01 4.77
N PRO A 303 19.68 15.42 5.59
CA PRO A 303 21.05 15.91 5.69
C PRO A 303 21.70 15.87 4.31
N ALA A 304 22.51 16.90 4.01
CA ALA A 304 23.27 16.95 2.77
C ALA A 304 24.14 15.69 2.63
N PRO A 305 24.35 15.17 1.40
CA PRO A 305 25.21 14.01 1.20
C PRO A 305 26.62 14.31 1.71
N SER A 306 27.15 13.44 2.59
CA SER A 306 28.54 13.54 3.06
C SER A 306 29.50 13.34 1.88
N GLN A 307 30.48 14.23 1.76
CA GLN A 307 31.52 14.20 0.73
C GLN A 307 32.59 13.13 0.99
N VAL A 308 32.21 11.84 1.06
CA VAL A 308 33.20 10.77 1.08
C VAL A 308 32.89 9.79 -0.05
N ALA A 309 33.82 9.69 -1.00
CA ALA A 309 33.73 8.76 -2.11
C ALA A 309 33.93 7.32 -1.61
N PRO A 310 33.20 6.31 -2.12
CA PRO A 310 33.38 4.92 -1.70
C PRO A 310 34.68 4.36 -2.28
N GLY A 311 35.63 3.99 -1.43
CA GLY A 311 36.85 3.29 -1.86
C GLY A 311 38.04 3.36 -0.92
N ASP A 312 38.11 4.36 -0.04
CA ASP A 312 39.24 4.47 0.89
C ASP A 312 38.96 3.78 2.22
N LEU A 313 39.99 3.10 2.73
CA LEU A 313 39.98 2.44 4.03
C LEU A 313 39.67 3.46 5.12
N ASN A 314 38.55 3.29 5.83
CA ASN A 314 38.32 4.05 7.05
C ASN A 314 39.35 3.66 8.14
N ARG A 315 39.70 4.63 9.01
CA ARG A 315 40.79 4.62 10.00
C ARG A 315 40.88 3.40 10.95
N ASP A 316 39.89 2.50 10.94
CA ASP A 316 39.79 1.33 11.82
C ASP A 316 39.99 -0.02 11.10
N GLY A 317 40.44 -0.03 9.83
CA GLY A 317 40.79 -1.27 9.11
C GLY A 317 39.61 -2.20 8.79
N LYS A 318 38.39 -1.67 8.68
CA LYS A 318 37.16 -2.42 8.36
C LYS A 318 36.50 -1.87 7.10
N VAL A 319 36.18 -2.75 6.15
CA VAL A 319 35.51 -2.41 4.89
C VAL A 319 34.01 -2.64 5.04
N SER A 320 33.22 -1.59 4.82
CA SER A 320 31.78 -1.69 4.56
C SER A 320 31.53 -1.81 3.07
N TYR A 321 30.60 -2.69 2.63
CA TYR A 321 30.27 -2.79 1.20
C TYR A 321 29.19 -1.78 0.78
N TYR A 322 28.52 -1.16 1.75
CA TYR A 322 27.47 -0.16 1.56
C TYR A 322 27.50 0.89 2.68
N GLU A 323 27.83 2.14 2.34
CA GLU A 323 28.01 3.25 3.30
C GLU A 323 26.91 4.31 3.18
N TYR A 324 25.86 4.03 2.41
CA TYR A 324 24.75 4.94 2.19
C TYR A 324 23.59 4.66 3.15
N ALA A 325 22.63 5.59 3.17
CA ALA A 325 21.42 5.46 3.99
C ALA A 325 20.66 4.16 3.68
N ILE A 326 20.22 3.47 4.73
CA ILE A 326 19.32 2.31 4.63
C ILE A 326 17.90 2.82 4.33
N ASP A 327 17.65 3.13 3.07
CA ASP A 327 16.44 3.78 2.58
C ASP A 327 15.41 2.78 2.01
N GLY A 328 15.82 1.54 1.75
CA GLY A 328 15.01 0.49 1.15
C GLY A 328 14.77 0.69 -0.35
N VAL A 329 15.57 1.53 -1.02
CA VAL A 329 15.53 1.77 -2.46
C VAL A 329 16.74 1.08 -3.09
N ALA A 330 16.49 0.14 -4.01
CA ALA A 330 17.56 -0.58 -4.70
C ALA A 330 18.17 0.32 -5.78
N GLY A 331 19.16 1.13 -5.38
CA GLY A 331 19.94 1.98 -6.29
C GLY A 331 21.21 1.32 -6.78
N VAL A 332 21.90 2.00 -7.72
CA VAL A 332 23.20 1.58 -8.29
C VAL A 332 24.20 1.18 -7.21
N GLU A 333 24.27 1.95 -6.12
CA GLU A 333 25.23 1.70 -5.04
C GLU A 333 24.87 0.49 -4.17
N THR A 334 23.58 0.16 -4.04
CA THR A 334 23.14 -1.07 -3.36
C THR A 334 23.62 -2.29 -4.17
N ILE A 335 23.53 -2.21 -5.49
CA ILE A 335 23.94 -3.30 -6.39
C ILE A 335 25.47 -3.41 -6.47
N LYS A 336 26.20 -2.29 -6.54
CA LYS A 336 27.66 -2.33 -6.45
C LYS A 336 28.13 -2.92 -5.13
N GLY A 337 27.46 -2.60 -4.03
CA GLY A 337 27.72 -3.19 -2.72
C GLY A 337 27.53 -4.71 -2.73
N LEU A 338 26.42 -5.19 -3.29
CA LEU A 338 26.17 -6.62 -3.46
C LEU A 338 27.21 -7.31 -4.34
N GLN A 339 27.59 -6.71 -5.47
CA GLN A 339 28.62 -7.26 -6.37
C GLN A 339 29.99 -7.34 -5.67
N ARG A 340 30.38 -6.31 -4.89
CA ARG A 340 31.61 -6.34 -4.07
C ARG A 340 31.54 -7.45 -3.03
N PHE A 341 30.43 -7.55 -2.29
CA PHE A 341 30.21 -8.56 -1.27
C PHE A 341 30.36 -9.98 -1.84
N LEU A 342 29.76 -10.24 -3.01
CA LEU A 342 29.83 -11.56 -3.66
C LEU A 342 31.20 -11.86 -4.24
N ARG A 343 31.86 -10.86 -4.84
CA ARG A 343 33.21 -11.02 -5.41
C ARG A 343 34.23 -11.37 -4.35
N ASP A 344 34.20 -10.69 -3.21
CA ASP A 344 35.12 -10.94 -2.11
C ASP A 344 34.95 -12.36 -1.51
N ARG A 345 33.79 -12.99 -1.72
CA ARG A 345 33.48 -14.36 -1.30
C ARG A 345 33.65 -15.40 -2.42
N GLY A 346 34.16 -14.99 -3.59
CA GLY A 346 34.37 -15.89 -4.73
C GLY A 346 33.11 -16.28 -5.52
N TYR A 347 31.97 -15.61 -5.28
CA TYR A 347 30.71 -15.91 -5.97
C TYR A 347 30.39 -14.98 -7.14
N TYR A 348 31.24 -13.99 -7.44
CA TYR A 348 31.07 -13.06 -8.55
C TYR A 348 32.40 -12.66 -9.18
N SER A 349 32.54 -12.79 -10.50
CA SER A 349 33.80 -12.54 -11.23
C SER A 349 33.69 -11.45 -12.32
N ARG A 350 32.53 -10.79 -12.44
CA ARG A 350 32.32 -9.73 -13.44
C ARG A 350 32.69 -8.35 -12.87
N ALA A 351 32.66 -7.34 -13.73
CA ALA A 351 32.88 -5.95 -13.35
C ALA A 351 31.83 -5.48 -12.31
N ILE A 352 32.25 -4.61 -11.39
CA ILE A 352 31.31 -3.93 -10.48
C ILE A 352 30.79 -2.70 -11.20
N ASP A 353 29.60 -2.81 -11.77
CA ASP A 353 28.97 -1.77 -12.57
C ASP A 353 27.67 -1.24 -11.96
N GLY A 354 27.19 -1.86 -10.88
CA GLY A 354 25.92 -1.51 -10.23
C GLY A 354 24.70 -1.85 -11.07
N LYS A 355 24.87 -2.64 -12.13
CA LYS A 355 23.77 -3.16 -12.95
C LYS A 355 23.35 -4.52 -12.41
N THR A 356 22.04 -4.74 -12.31
CA THR A 356 21.51 -6.07 -12.01
C THR A 356 21.55 -6.92 -13.27
N GLY A 357 21.59 -8.25 -13.11
CA GLY A 357 21.61 -9.16 -14.24
C GLY A 357 21.89 -10.60 -13.83
N HIS A 358 21.84 -11.50 -14.82
CA HIS A 358 21.94 -12.94 -14.62
C HIS A 358 23.10 -13.36 -13.69
N TYR A 359 24.30 -12.83 -13.93
CA TYR A 359 25.48 -13.19 -13.14
C TYR A 359 25.45 -12.68 -11.68
N THR A 360 24.80 -11.55 -11.41
CA THR A 360 24.67 -11.00 -10.05
C THR A 360 23.78 -11.91 -9.21
N TRP A 361 22.64 -12.32 -9.77
CA TRP A 361 21.68 -13.19 -9.08
C TRP A 361 22.15 -14.64 -9.03
N LEU A 362 22.86 -15.13 -10.05
CA LEU A 362 23.48 -16.45 -10.03
C LEU A 362 24.51 -16.55 -8.89
N GLY A 363 25.33 -15.51 -8.71
CA GLY A 363 26.25 -15.41 -7.58
C GLY A 363 25.51 -15.39 -6.24
N TRP A 364 24.41 -14.63 -6.13
CA TRP A 364 23.60 -14.57 -4.93
C TRP A 364 22.93 -15.90 -4.58
N GLN A 365 22.36 -16.62 -5.55
CA GLN A 365 21.78 -17.94 -5.33
C GLN A 365 22.84 -18.97 -4.88
N LYS A 366 24.04 -18.95 -5.49
CA LYS A 366 25.16 -19.79 -5.05
C LYS A 366 25.58 -19.47 -3.62
N TRP A 367 25.61 -18.19 -3.27
CA TRP A 367 25.88 -17.74 -1.90
C TRP A 367 24.81 -18.26 -0.93
N LEU A 368 23.52 -18.02 -1.20
CA LEU A 368 22.41 -18.54 -0.37
C LEU A 368 22.52 -20.06 -0.18
N ARG A 369 22.83 -20.80 -1.26
CA ARG A 369 23.07 -22.24 -1.22
C ARG A 369 24.19 -22.65 -0.28
N SER A 370 25.32 -21.95 -0.31
CA SER A 370 26.42 -22.21 0.62
C SER A 370 26.07 -21.94 2.09
N ARG A 371 25.00 -21.18 2.35
CA ARG A 371 24.49 -20.86 3.69
C ARG A 371 23.31 -21.74 4.13
N GLY A 372 22.98 -22.78 3.35
CA GLY A 372 21.86 -23.69 3.65
C GLY A 372 20.47 -23.19 3.20
N PHE A 373 20.41 -22.09 2.46
CA PHE A 373 19.19 -21.56 1.83
C PHE A 373 19.15 -21.95 0.35
N TYR A 374 18.01 -21.87 -0.33
CA TYR A 374 17.91 -22.18 -1.77
C TYR A 374 18.45 -23.59 -2.18
N PRO A 375 17.92 -24.68 -1.57
CA PRO A 375 18.45 -26.03 -1.72
C PRO A 375 18.33 -26.59 -3.14
N ALA A 376 19.33 -27.36 -3.57
CA ALA A 376 19.38 -27.97 -4.90
C ALA A 376 18.24 -28.98 -5.15
N SER A 377 17.70 -29.58 -4.09
CA SER A 377 16.55 -30.50 -4.17
C SER A 377 15.25 -29.81 -4.57
N ARG A 378 15.18 -28.48 -4.49
CA ARG A 378 13.96 -27.72 -4.83
C ARG A 378 14.18 -26.68 -5.92
N PHE A 379 15.39 -26.15 -6.10
CA PHE A 379 15.63 -24.99 -6.96
C PHE A 379 16.88 -25.14 -7.83
N ALA A 380 16.78 -24.79 -9.11
CA ALA A 380 17.92 -24.68 -10.03
C ALA A 380 18.64 -23.34 -9.85
N LEU A 381 19.94 -23.28 -10.16
CA LEU A 381 20.69 -22.03 -10.21
C LEU A 381 20.49 -21.36 -11.58
N ASP A 382 19.41 -20.60 -11.72
CA ASP A 382 18.97 -20.00 -12.99
C ASP A 382 19.44 -18.54 -13.18
N GLY A 383 20.02 -17.93 -12.14
CA GLY A 383 20.45 -16.54 -12.16
C GLY A 383 19.31 -15.53 -12.31
N GLN A 384 18.08 -15.90 -11.95
CA GLN A 384 16.92 -15.02 -12.00
C GLN A 384 16.56 -14.50 -10.60
N LEU A 385 16.19 -13.22 -10.52
CA LEU A 385 15.56 -12.66 -9.31
C LEU A 385 14.06 -12.95 -9.32
N GLY A 386 13.72 -14.23 -9.32
CA GLY A 386 12.34 -14.70 -9.22
C GLY A 386 11.85 -14.81 -7.78
N TYR A 387 10.58 -15.18 -7.63
CA TYR A 387 9.91 -15.37 -6.35
C TYR A 387 10.74 -16.17 -5.33
N TRP A 388 11.23 -17.35 -5.73
CA TRP A 388 11.97 -18.24 -4.84
C TRP A 388 13.34 -17.69 -4.43
N THR A 389 14.02 -16.97 -5.33
CA THR A 389 15.27 -16.28 -5.00
C THR A 389 15.03 -15.24 -3.92
N ILE A 390 13.94 -14.46 -4.04
CA ILE A 390 13.58 -13.43 -3.06
C ILE A 390 13.11 -14.06 -1.75
N TYR A 391 12.34 -15.14 -1.81
CA TYR A 391 11.82 -15.83 -0.64
C TYR A 391 12.97 -16.35 0.24
N GLU A 392 13.91 -17.07 -0.37
CA GLU A 392 15.08 -17.58 0.35
C GLU A 392 16.05 -16.46 0.78
N THR A 393 16.08 -15.34 0.06
CA THR A 393 16.79 -14.13 0.47
C THR A 393 16.22 -13.55 1.77
N GLN A 394 14.89 -13.41 1.85
CA GLN A 394 14.21 -12.91 3.05
C GLN A 394 14.40 -13.86 4.23
N ARG A 395 14.33 -15.18 4.03
CA ARG A 395 14.64 -16.17 5.08
C ARG A 395 16.08 -16.07 5.57
N TYR A 396 17.03 -15.90 4.66
CA TYR A 396 18.42 -15.69 5.02
C TYR A 396 18.58 -14.42 5.87
N PHE A 397 18.02 -13.29 5.42
CA PHE A 397 18.07 -12.04 6.17
C PHE A 397 17.36 -12.13 7.53
N GLN A 398 16.28 -12.89 7.62
CA GLN A 398 15.58 -13.15 8.88
C GLN A 398 16.45 -13.97 9.84
N SER A 399 17.17 -14.98 9.35
CA SER A 399 18.10 -15.75 10.18
C SER A 399 19.28 -14.93 10.72
N LEU A 400 19.63 -13.82 10.05
CA LEU A 400 20.61 -12.85 10.53
C LEU A 400 20.02 -11.77 11.46
N GLY A 401 18.72 -11.77 11.71
CA GLY A 401 18.02 -10.70 12.43
C GLY A 401 18.00 -9.35 11.68
N GLN A 402 18.32 -9.34 10.38
CA GLN A 402 18.41 -8.13 9.56
C GLN A 402 17.13 -7.88 8.74
N TYR A 403 16.24 -8.87 8.63
CA TYR A 403 14.93 -8.71 8.02
C TYR A 403 13.90 -8.29 9.06
N GLN A 404 13.40 -7.06 8.91
CA GLN A 404 12.32 -6.51 9.73
C GLN A 404 10.97 -6.54 9.02
N GLY A 405 10.89 -7.19 7.85
CA GLY A 405 9.61 -7.45 7.19
C GLY A 405 8.80 -8.46 7.99
N PHE A 406 7.50 -8.22 8.12
CA PHE A 406 6.60 -9.02 8.93
C PHE A 406 6.41 -10.46 8.42
N VAL A 407 6.61 -10.71 7.11
CA VAL A 407 6.50 -12.02 6.47
C VAL A 407 7.60 -12.25 5.43
N VAL A 408 7.97 -13.51 5.24
CA VAL A 408 8.75 -14.01 4.09
C VAL A 408 7.74 -14.32 2.99
N ASP A 409 7.69 -13.50 1.95
CA ASP A 409 6.62 -13.49 0.95
C ASP A 409 7.11 -13.66 -0.50
N GLY A 410 8.42 -13.75 -0.71
CA GLY A 410 9.01 -13.91 -2.04
C GLY A 410 8.85 -12.68 -2.94
N LYS A 411 8.46 -11.52 -2.39
CA LYS A 411 8.32 -10.26 -3.13
C LYS A 411 9.38 -9.26 -2.68
N ALA A 412 10.08 -8.66 -3.64
CA ALA A 412 11.18 -7.74 -3.35
C ALA A 412 10.59 -6.39 -2.93
N GLY A 413 10.24 -6.26 -1.64
CA GLY A 413 9.73 -5.05 -1.03
C GLY A 413 10.81 -4.19 -0.39
N LYS A 414 10.40 -3.01 0.09
CA LYS A 414 11.29 -2.03 0.75
C LYS A 414 12.11 -2.64 1.89
N GLU A 415 11.51 -3.50 2.71
CA GLU A 415 12.21 -4.14 3.83
C GLU A 415 13.19 -5.22 3.37
N THR A 416 12.91 -5.93 2.26
CA THR A 416 13.89 -6.83 1.64
C THR A 416 15.14 -6.06 1.21
N ILE A 417 14.96 -4.86 0.66
CA ILE A 417 16.07 -4.01 0.24
C ILE A 417 16.80 -3.39 1.44
N LYS A 418 16.08 -2.92 2.46
CA LYS A 418 16.73 -2.44 3.70
C LYS A 418 17.52 -3.53 4.38
N ALA A 419 17.01 -4.75 4.42
CA ALA A 419 17.70 -5.89 4.99
C ALA A 419 18.99 -6.20 4.22
N LEU A 420 18.94 -6.16 2.87
CA LEU A 420 20.14 -6.26 2.04
C LEU A 420 21.14 -5.13 2.36
N GLN A 421 20.70 -3.87 2.39
CA GLN A 421 21.56 -2.71 2.70
C GLN A 421 22.22 -2.84 4.08
N ARG A 422 21.47 -3.30 5.09
CA ARG A 422 22.02 -3.58 6.43
C ARG A 422 23.06 -4.68 6.42
N VAL A 423 22.80 -5.79 5.74
CA VAL A 423 23.77 -6.88 5.60
C VAL A 423 25.05 -6.36 4.94
N LEU A 424 24.94 -5.58 3.88
CA LEU A 424 26.09 -5.01 3.19
C LEU A 424 26.85 -3.97 4.02
N ALA A 425 26.16 -3.21 4.87
CA ALA A 425 26.74 -2.21 5.76
C ALA A 425 27.42 -2.80 7.01
N THR A 426 26.95 -3.96 7.49
CA THR A 426 27.42 -4.59 8.74
C THR A 426 28.41 -5.72 8.53
N THR A 427 28.51 -6.25 7.30
CA THR A 427 29.43 -7.34 6.96
C THR A 427 30.87 -6.83 6.89
N LYS A 428 31.76 -7.41 7.70
CA LYS A 428 33.22 -7.20 7.63
C LYS A 428 33.86 -8.19 6.65
N ARG A 429 34.97 -7.80 6.02
CA ARG A 429 35.81 -8.70 5.19
C ARG A 429 36.28 -9.88 6.04
N SER A 430 36.19 -11.12 5.53
CA SER A 430 36.88 -12.25 6.16
C SER A 430 38.37 -12.12 5.88
N LYS A 431 39.20 -12.35 6.90
CA LYS A 431 40.67 -12.38 6.74
C LYS A 431 41.09 -13.47 5.76
#